data_AF-A0A1V9ZC33-F1
#
_entry.id   AF-A0A1V9ZC33-F1
#
_cell.length_a   1.000
_cell.length_b   1.000
_cell.length_c   1.000
_cell.angle_alpha   90.00
_cell.angle_beta   90.00
_cell.angle_gamma   90.00
#
_symmetry.space_group_name_H-M   'P 1'
#
loop_
_entity.id
_entity.type
_entity.pdbx_description
1 polymer ?
#
loop_
_entity_poly.entity_id
_entity_poly.type
_entity_poly.pdbx_seq_one_letter_code
_entity_poly.pdbx_strand_id
1 'polypeptide(L)'
;MKTTGLSQAKIARELTKEYIAKKAYCNDMFTKVDVLAIVSAFDDSAMVLQEMGKQDFLECIGYDFLPSNGVLMTVRCVLWLFNIDTSKTSDSIVWSGIWAAWIVKNIDAHVLGWEWMTCNEPLGLFTKPYDLSSKYLDEIEIILPEIAATAQQTWQPAYALLRNWVCCAFDYLHMATNVLPINPLAKYIATLLEPSKRTPKENIWFVAHTEDDVPFYYNRHSQECVLDEPEDFDGARVLVPRFMELQMLDVLMGDANLRAEVEVRRHLLEMARDKDNAWVECYDYITKARYYYSLQRLKLSYSRPNSRNIIKAETSPAYRSVIRIQSAYRRRQAQELVNEKRAKCKQMPRFQTRHFF
;
A
#
# COMPACT_ATOMS: atom_id res chain seq x y z
N MET A 1 -1.83 51.97 1.31
CA MET A 1 -2.51 50.71 0.92
C MET A 1 -2.92 50.79 -0.54
N LYS A 2 -2.15 50.17 -1.44
CA LYS A 2 -2.51 50.04 -2.86
C LYS A 2 -2.48 48.56 -3.22
N THR A 3 -3.57 47.86 -2.93
CA THR A 3 -3.83 46.52 -3.45
C THR A 3 -4.23 46.66 -4.90
N THR A 4 -3.30 46.32 -5.77
CA THR A 4 -3.40 46.33 -7.23
C THR A 4 -4.51 45.38 -7.71
N GLY A 5 -5.53 45.95 -8.35
CA GLY A 5 -6.52 45.19 -9.09
C GLY A 5 -5.85 44.42 -10.23
N LEU A 6 -5.95 43.11 -10.22
CA LEU A 6 -5.66 42.27 -11.38
C LEU A 6 -6.67 42.64 -12.48
N SER A 7 -6.20 42.88 -13.72
CA SER A 7 -7.11 43.14 -14.84
C SER A 7 -8.06 41.94 -15.03
N GLN A 8 -9.33 42.20 -15.34
CA GLN A 8 -10.35 41.13 -15.49
C GLN A 8 -9.90 40.01 -16.45
N ALA A 9 -9.16 40.37 -17.51
CA ALA A 9 -8.58 39.41 -18.45
C ALA A 9 -7.53 38.47 -17.80
N LYS A 10 -6.71 38.98 -16.87
CA LYS A 10 -5.75 38.16 -16.13
C LYS A 10 -6.45 37.21 -15.18
N ILE A 11 -7.48 37.68 -14.46
CA ILE A 11 -8.30 36.84 -13.58
C ILE A 11 -8.98 35.72 -14.36
N ALA A 12 -9.60 36.04 -15.51
CA ALA A 12 -10.26 35.04 -16.35
C ALA A 12 -9.28 33.97 -16.85
N ARG A 13 -8.05 34.36 -17.22
CA ARG A 13 -7.00 33.43 -17.64
C ARG A 13 -6.59 32.48 -16.52
N GLU A 14 -6.36 32.98 -15.31
CA GLU A 14 -6.02 32.14 -14.15
C GLU A 14 -7.14 31.16 -13.80
N LEU A 15 -8.39 31.62 -13.78
CA LEU A 15 -9.55 30.74 -13.53
C LEU A 15 -9.69 29.64 -14.59
N THR A 16 -9.39 29.96 -15.84
CA THR A 16 -9.45 29.00 -16.95
C THR A 16 -8.35 27.94 -16.79
N LYS A 17 -7.13 28.35 -16.43
CA LYS A 17 -6.02 27.43 -16.14
C LYS A 17 -6.36 26.50 -14.97
N GLU A 18 -6.84 27.06 -13.87
CA GLU A 18 -7.22 26.28 -12.68
C GLU A 18 -8.32 25.26 -13.01
N TYR A 19 -9.30 25.66 -13.83
CA TYR A 19 -10.33 24.74 -14.31
C TYR A 19 -9.75 23.59 -15.16
N ILE A 20 -8.82 23.88 -16.07
CA ILE A 20 -8.19 22.86 -16.93
C ILE A 20 -7.38 21.87 -16.09
N ALA A 21 -6.56 22.35 -15.15
CA ALA A 21 -5.72 21.50 -14.30
C ALA A 21 -6.56 20.53 -13.43
N LYS A 22 -7.71 21.00 -12.91
CA LYS A 22 -8.61 20.19 -12.08
C LYS A 22 -9.46 19.20 -12.87
N LYS A 23 -9.65 19.44 -14.17
CA LYS A 23 -10.57 18.66 -15.03
C LYS A 23 -10.25 17.17 -15.04
N ALA A 24 -8.97 16.79 -15.08
CA ALA A 24 -8.55 15.39 -15.11
C ALA A 24 -9.04 14.60 -13.88
N TYR A 25 -9.04 15.25 -12.72
CA TYR A 25 -9.43 14.64 -11.44
C TYR A 25 -10.93 14.75 -11.14
N CYS A 26 -11.70 15.47 -11.95
CA CYS A 26 -13.16 15.55 -11.81
C CYS A 26 -13.90 14.53 -12.68
N ASN A 27 -13.17 13.74 -13.45
CA ASN A 27 -13.74 12.75 -14.36
C ASN A 27 -14.18 11.49 -13.59
N ASP A 28 -15.38 10.98 -13.88
CA ASP A 28 -15.90 9.73 -13.30
C ASP A 28 -15.01 8.51 -13.61
N MET A 29 -14.16 8.61 -14.64
CA MET A 29 -13.19 7.59 -15.02
C MET A 29 -11.90 7.62 -14.19
N PHE A 30 -11.66 8.66 -13.38
CA PHE A 30 -10.52 8.71 -12.47
C PHE A 30 -10.85 7.91 -11.20
N THR A 31 -10.18 6.78 -11.03
CA THR A 31 -10.50 5.79 -9.99
C THR A 31 -9.35 5.61 -8.98
N LYS A 32 -9.60 4.80 -7.94
CA LYS A 32 -8.56 4.38 -6.99
C LYS A 32 -7.38 3.67 -7.67
N VAL A 33 -7.63 2.97 -8.79
CA VAL A 33 -6.57 2.26 -9.52
C VAL A 33 -5.62 3.26 -10.17
N ASP A 34 -6.14 4.35 -10.74
CA ASP A 34 -5.34 5.41 -11.35
C ASP A 34 -4.49 6.15 -10.31
N VAL A 35 -5.07 6.43 -9.13
CA VAL A 35 -4.32 6.99 -7.99
C VAL A 35 -3.16 6.07 -7.60
N LEU A 36 -3.43 4.77 -7.44
CA LEU A 36 -2.39 3.79 -7.11
C LEU A 36 -1.34 3.68 -8.20
N ALA A 37 -1.71 3.74 -9.47
CA ALA A 37 -0.79 3.71 -10.59
C ALA A 37 0.18 4.90 -10.57
N ILE A 38 -0.32 6.11 -10.27
CA ILE A 38 0.51 7.31 -10.15
C ILE A 38 1.49 7.19 -8.96
N VAL A 39 0.98 6.80 -7.79
CA VAL A 39 1.80 6.67 -6.57
C VAL A 39 2.86 5.58 -6.74
N SER A 40 2.47 4.38 -7.19
CA SER A 40 3.42 3.28 -7.41
C SER A 40 4.46 3.59 -8.48
N ALA A 41 4.08 4.23 -9.59
CA ALA A 41 5.05 4.63 -10.62
C ALA A 41 6.07 5.63 -10.08
N PHE A 42 5.63 6.57 -9.23
CA PHE A 42 6.55 7.48 -8.56
C PHE A 42 7.50 6.74 -7.62
N ASP A 43 6.98 5.89 -6.74
CA ASP A 43 7.78 5.11 -5.78
C ASP A 43 8.80 4.22 -6.49
N ASP A 44 8.38 3.47 -7.51
CA ASP A 44 9.25 2.60 -8.32
C ASP A 44 10.36 3.41 -9.00
N SER A 45 10.01 4.57 -9.58
CA SER A 45 10.99 5.45 -10.23
C SER A 45 12.01 6.00 -9.24
N ALA A 46 11.58 6.31 -8.02
CA ALA A 46 12.44 6.82 -6.96
C ALA A 46 13.36 5.71 -6.43
N MET A 47 12.86 4.48 -6.26
CA MET A 47 13.66 3.32 -5.86
C MET A 47 14.77 3.03 -6.86
N VAL A 48 14.46 2.95 -8.15
CA VAL A 48 15.46 2.66 -9.20
C VAL A 48 16.50 3.79 -9.30
N LEU A 49 16.09 5.05 -9.14
CA LEU A 49 17.02 6.18 -9.17
C LEU A 49 17.97 6.20 -7.97
N GLN A 50 17.57 5.64 -6.83
CA GLN A 50 18.41 5.54 -5.62
C GLN A 50 19.50 4.48 -5.71
N GLU A 51 19.34 3.48 -6.57
CA GLU A 51 20.38 2.49 -6.83
C GLU A 51 21.58 3.09 -7.56
N MET A 52 21.43 4.27 -8.17
CA MET A 52 22.48 4.98 -8.89
C MET A 52 23.46 5.66 -7.93
N GLY A 53 24.75 5.51 -8.21
CA GLY A 53 25.82 6.14 -7.45
C GLY A 53 26.10 7.58 -7.90
N LYS A 54 26.79 8.34 -7.04
CA LYS A 54 27.24 9.70 -7.33
C LYS A 54 28.06 9.80 -8.63
N GLN A 55 28.91 8.80 -8.89
CA GLN A 55 29.78 8.80 -10.07
C GLN A 55 28.98 8.73 -11.37
N ASP A 56 27.86 7.99 -11.39
CA ASP A 56 27.01 7.87 -12.57
C ASP A 56 26.41 9.21 -13.03
N PHE A 57 26.33 10.19 -12.12
CA PHE A 57 25.89 11.55 -12.45
C PHE A 57 27.06 12.51 -12.73
N LEU A 58 28.17 12.38 -12.00
CA LEU A 58 29.33 13.28 -12.12
C LEU A 58 30.18 13.02 -13.36
N GLU A 59 30.27 11.78 -13.85
CA GLU A 59 31.03 11.45 -15.06
C GLU A 59 30.59 12.31 -16.25
N CYS A 60 29.28 12.56 -16.39
CA CYS A 60 28.73 13.44 -17.43
C CYS A 60 29.13 14.92 -17.29
N ILE A 61 29.39 15.39 -16.08
CA ILE A 61 29.73 16.79 -15.82
C ILE A 61 31.20 17.05 -16.14
N GLY A 62 32.05 16.02 -16.07
CA GLY A 62 33.47 16.11 -16.40
C GLY A 62 33.76 16.30 -17.89
N TYR A 63 32.74 16.23 -18.76
CA TYR A 63 32.90 16.48 -20.19
C TYR A 63 32.93 17.98 -20.52
N ASP A 64 33.80 18.37 -21.45
CA ASP A 64 33.96 19.77 -21.90
C ASP A 64 32.76 20.32 -22.68
N PHE A 65 31.76 19.48 -22.96
CA PHE A 65 30.58 19.83 -23.77
C PHE A 65 29.30 19.82 -22.95
N LEU A 66 28.39 20.71 -23.31
CA LEU A 66 27.03 20.69 -22.78
C LEU A 66 26.31 19.40 -23.21
N PRO A 67 25.48 18.82 -22.33
CA PRO A 67 24.67 17.66 -22.70
C PRO A 67 23.52 18.09 -23.63
N SER A 68 22.78 17.10 -24.14
CA SER A 68 21.64 17.35 -25.01
C SER A 68 20.58 18.22 -24.33
N ASN A 69 19.77 18.93 -25.14
CA ASN A 69 18.71 19.79 -24.61
C ASN A 69 17.73 19.03 -23.69
N GLY A 70 17.39 17.78 -24.04
CA GLY A 70 16.53 16.94 -23.22
C GLY A 70 17.10 16.70 -21.82
N VAL A 71 18.41 16.46 -21.69
CA VAL A 71 19.08 16.27 -20.40
C VAL A 71 19.10 17.57 -19.59
N LEU A 72 19.42 18.71 -20.23
CA LEU A 72 19.40 20.01 -19.58
C LEU A 72 18.00 20.36 -19.04
N MET A 73 16.96 20.11 -19.84
CA MET A 73 15.59 20.36 -19.45
C MET A 73 15.16 19.44 -18.30
N THR A 74 15.53 18.16 -18.32
CA THR A 74 15.30 17.26 -17.18
C THR A 74 15.96 17.79 -15.90
N VAL A 75 17.23 18.21 -15.97
CA VAL A 75 17.93 18.79 -14.82
C VAL A 75 17.24 20.05 -14.29
N ARG A 76 16.77 20.92 -15.20
CA ARG A 76 16.00 22.11 -14.81
C ARG A 76 14.71 21.73 -14.08
N CYS A 77 13.97 20.74 -14.58
CA CYS A 77 12.77 20.22 -13.91
C CYS A 77 13.08 19.67 -12.52
N VAL A 78 14.17 18.91 -12.35
CA VAL A 78 14.60 18.42 -11.02
C VAL A 78 14.85 19.60 -10.08
N LEU A 79 15.65 20.59 -10.51
CA LEU A 79 15.97 21.76 -9.69
C LEU A 79 14.72 22.55 -9.31
N TRP A 80 13.77 22.72 -10.23
CA TRP A 80 12.48 23.36 -9.97
C TRP A 80 11.60 22.58 -8.99
N LEU A 81 11.54 21.25 -9.10
CA LEU A 81 10.85 20.38 -8.15
C LEU A 81 11.43 20.53 -6.74
N PHE A 82 12.73 20.84 -6.61
CA PHE A 82 13.38 21.20 -5.34
C PHE A 82 13.40 22.71 -5.03
N ASN A 83 12.55 23.49 -5.70
CA ASN A 83 12.39 24.95 -5.49
C ASN A 83 13.65 25.79 -5.76
N ILE A 84 14.52 25.35 -6.67
CA ILE A 84 15.71 26.09 -7.09
C ILE A 84 15.40 26.81 -8.41
N ASP A 85 15.34 28.14 -8.37
CA ASP A 85 15.05 28.95 -9.55
C ASP A 85 16.24 28.97 -10.52
N THR A 86 16.04 28.40 -11.71
CA THR A 86 17.03 28.40 -12.80
C THR A 86 16.58 29.21 -14.01
N SER A 87 15.46 29.93 -13.94
CA SER A 87 14.78 30.51 -15.10
C SER A 87 15.56 31.63 -15.79
N LYS A 88 16.49 32.27 -15.07
CA LYS A 88 17.37 33.35 -15.58
C LYS A 88 18.82 32.91 -15.77
N THR A 89 19.11 31.63 -15.53
CA THR A 89 20.46 31.10 -15.50
C THR A 89 20.80 30.47 -16.84
N SER A 90 22.01 30.74 -17.36
CA SER A 90 22.49 30.11 -18.60
C SER A 90 22.72 28.60 -18.43
N ASP A 91 22.57 27.84 -19.51
CA ASP A 91 22.66 26.37 -19.48
C ASP A 91 24.00 25.86 -18.96
N SER A 92 25.10 26.54 -19.29
CA SER A 92 26.43 26.24 -18.78
C SER A 92 26.51 26.35 -17.25
N ILE A 93 25.92 27.39 -16.66
CA ILE A 93 25.92 27.59 -15.20
C ILE A 93 24.95 26.60 -14.53
N VAL A 94 23.81 26.31 -15.16
CA VAL A 94 22.89 25.28 -14.65
C VAL A 94 23.57 23.93 -14.58
N TRP A 95 24.26 23.52 -15.64
CA TRP A 95 24.90 22.21 -15.74
C TRP A 95 26.15 22.09 -14.86
N SER A 96 27.15 22.95 -15.08
CA SER A 96 28.46 22.83 -14.44
C SER A 96 28.54 23.47 -13.04
N GLY A 97 27.62 24.39 -12.73
CA GLY A 97 27.59 25.10 -11.44
C GLY A 97 26.53 24.54 -10.51
N ILE A 98 25.26 24.79 -10.84
CA ILE A 98 24.13 24.51 -9.94
C ILE A 98 23.90 23.00 -9.79
N TRP A 99 23.81 22.28 -10.91
CA TRP A 99 23.56 20.85 -10.91
C TRP A 99 24.72 20.05 -10.31
N ALA A 100 25.95 20.37 -10.67
CA ALA A 100 27.14 19.78 -10.07
C ALA A 100 27.19 19.97 -8.55
N ALA A 101 26.96 21.20 -8.06
CA ALA A 101 26.91 21.49 -6.64
C ALA A 101 25.73 20.78 -5.96
N TRP A 102 24.59 20.67 -6.64
CA TRP A 102 23.42 19.97 -6.13
C TRP A 102 23.68 18.47 -5.98
N ILE A 103 24.33 17.82 -6.95
CA ILE A 103 24.74 16.41 -6.86
C ILE A 103 25.69 16.22 -5.68
N VAL A 104 26.74 17.03 -5.56
CA VAL A 104 27.72 16.90 -4.47
C VAL A 104 27.06 17.14 -3.10
N LYS A 105 26.17 18.12 -2.97
CA LYS A 105 25.52 18.39 -1.69
C LYS A 105 24.53 17.30 -1.30
N ASN A 106 23.79 16.79 -2.26
CA ASN A 106 22.60 16.01 -1.98
C ASN A 106 22.76 14.52 -2.23
N ILE A 107 23.52 14.10 -3.25
CA ILE A 107 23.77 12.66 -3.50
C ILE A 107 24.86 12.14 -2.55
N ASP A 108 25.92 12.93 -2.27
CA ASP A 108 27.04 12.56 -1.39
C ASP A 108 26.61 12.31 0.08
N ALA A 109 25.57 13.02 0.54
CA ALA A 109 24.99 12.82 1.87
C ALA A 109 24.29 11.45 2.02
N HIS A 110 23.98 10.76 0.92
CA HIS A 110 23.32 9.46 0.90
C HIS A 110 24.24 8.28 0.53
N VAL A 111 25.50 8.54 0.11
CA VAL A 111 26.47 7.49 -0.27
C VAL A 111 26.97 6.68 0.94
N LEU A 112 26.84 7.21 2.17
CA LEU A 112 26.89 6.38 3.38
C LEU A 112 25.57 5.64 3.53
N GLY A 113 25.33 4.69 2.61
CA GLY A 113 24.19 3.78 2.53
C GLY A 113 24.11 2.82 3.72
N TRP A 114 24.09 3.36 4.93
CA TRP A 114 23.78 2.67 6.17
C TRP A 114 22.46 3.19 6.77
N GLU A 115 22.03 4.40 6.42
CA GLU A 115 20.83 5.00 7.02
C GLU A 115 19.53 4.30 6.61
N TRP A 116 19.44 3.80 5.37
CA TRP A 116 18.31 3.01 4.87
C TRP A 116 18.24 1.59 5.44
N MET A 117 19.37 0.98 5.83
CA MET A 117 19.37 -0.29 6.57
C MET A 117 18.97 -0.11 8.05
N THR A 118 18.91 1.13 8.54
CA THR A 118 18.58 1.46 9.94
C THR A 118 17.23 2.16 10.11
N CYS A 119 16.51 2.47 9.03
CA CYS A 119 15.21 3.13 9.06
C CYS A 119 14.22 2.35 8.19
N ASN A 120 12.95 2.28 8.61
CA ASN A 120 11.89 1.57 7.88
C ASN A 120 11.43 2.27 6.58
N GLU A 121 12.04 3.40 6.23
CA GLU A 121 11.72 4.20 5.05
C GLU A 121 12.94 4.28 4.12
N PRO A 122 12.72 4.37 2.80
CA PRO A 122 13.79 4.71 1.89
C PRO A 122 14.21 6.15 2.18
N LEU A 123 15.31 6.33 2.92
CA LEU A 123 15.95 7.63 3.12
C LEU A 123 16.85 7.92 1.92
N GLY A 124 16.31 8.56 0.89
CA GLY A 124 17.10 9.02 -0.24
C GLY A 124 16.57 10.31 -0.85
N LEU A 125 17.43 10.96 -1.62
CA LEU A 125 17.23 12.28 -2.20
C LEU A 125 15.91 12.41 -2.98
N PHE A 126 15.49 11.32 -3.60
CA PHE A 126 14.33 11.23 -4.48
C PHE A 126 13.10 10.59 -3.82
N THR A 127 13.22 10.10 -2.58
CA THR A 127 12.13 9.57 -1.74
C THR A 127 11.73 10.52 -0.63
N LYS A 128 12.02 11.81 -0.79
CA LYS A 128 11.28 12.89 -0.13
C LYS A 128 10.21 13.47 -1.08
N PRO A 129 9.21 12.70 -1.56
CA PRO A 129 8.11 13.27 -2.35
C PRO A 129 7.40 14.41 -1.63
N TYR A 130 7.45 14.43 -0.30
CA TYR A 130 6.68 15.33 0.55
C TYR A 130 7.22 16.76 0.63
N ASP A 131 8.45 17.02 0.17
CA ASP A 131 9.05 18.36 0.14
C ASP A 131 9.15 18.94 -1.30
N LEU A 132 8.54 18.28 -2.30
CA LEU A 132 8.54 18.78 -3.68
C LEU A 132 7.68 20.04 -3.82
N SER A 133 8.19 21.00 -4.57
CA SER A 133 7.57 22.31 -4.76
C SER A 133 6.61 22.33 -5.95
N SER A 134 5.36 22.69 -5.70
CA SER A 134 4.35 22.88 -6.76
C SER A 134 4.50 24.21 -7.51
N LYS A 135 5.45 25.06 -7.11
CA LYS A 135 5.61 26.43 -7.61
C LYS A 135 5.86 26.52 -9.12
N TYR A 136 6.52 25.51 -9.69
CA TYR A 136 6.97 25.50 -11.08
C TYR A 136 6.23 24.44 -11.94
N LEU A 137 5.07 23.96 -11.49
CA LEU A 137 4.33 22.92 -12.21
C LEU A 137 3.92 23.36 -13.61
N ASP A 138 3.46 24.61 -13.78
CA ASP A 138 3.09 25.18 -15.08
C ASP A 138 4.28 25.14 -16.06
N GLU A 139 5.48 25.51 -15.60
CA GLU A 139 6.70 25.50 -16.40
C GLU A 139 7.13 24.07 -16.77
N ILE A 140 6.97 23.11 -15.85
CA ILE A 140 7.29 21.71 -16.09
C ILE A 140 6.31 21.10 -17.11
N GLU A 141 5.01 21.39 -17.00
CA GLU A 141 3.97 20.89 -17.91
C GLU A 141 4.27 21.26 -19.37
N ILE A 142 4.78 22.47 -19.61
CA ILE A 142 5.13 22.96 -20.95
C ILE A 142 6.30 22.17 -21.55
N ILE A 143 7.28 21.79 -20.73
CA ILE A 143 8.55 21.21 -21.19
C ILE A 143 8.49 19.68 -21.27
N LEU A 144 7.61 19.04 -20.48
CA LEU A 144 7.46 17.58 -20.40
C LEU A 144 7.32 16.87 -21.76
N PRO A 145 6.52 17.35 -22.73
CA PRO A 145 6.41 16.70 -24.04
C PRO A 145 7.74 16.64 -24.80
N GLU A 146 8.57 17.67 -24.68
CA GLU A 146 9.89 17.73 -25.33
C GLU A 146 10.89 16.75 -24.68
N ILE A 147 10.88 16.69 -23.35
CA ILE A 147 11.65 15.70 -22.59
C ILE A 147 11.21 14.27 -22.99
N ALA A 148 9.91 14.04 -23.11
CA ALA A 148 9.34 12.74 -23.44
C ALA A 148 9.69 12.27 -24.85
N ALA A 149 9.76 13.19 -25.81
CA ALA A 149 10.08 12.92 -27.21
C ALA A 149 11.57 12.63 -27.48
N THR A 150 12.46 12.94 -26.53
CA THR A 150 13.90 12.73 -26.71
C THR A 150 14.24 11.22 -26.68
N ALA A 151 14.91 10.72 -27.72
CA ALA A 151 15.20 9.29 -27.89
C ALA A 151 16.12 8.74 -26.79
N GLN A 152 15.69 7.67 -26.10
CA GLN A 152 16.40 7.03 -24.97
C GLN A 152 17.85 6.62 -25.27
N GLN A 153 18.17 6.30 -26.53
CA GLN A 153 19.50 5.83 -26.95
C GLN A 153 20.60 6.91 -26.85
N THR A 154 20.24 8.17 -26.62
CA THR A 154 21.19 9.29 -26.47
C THR A 154 21.50 9.63 -25.01
N TRP A 155 20.90 8.91 -24.07
CA TRP A 155 20.96 9.21 -22.64
C TRP A 155 21.95 8.31 -21.94
N GLN A 156 22.72 8.88 -21.03
CA GLN A 156 23.36 8.07 -20.00
C GLN A 156 22.30 7.45 -19.07
N PRO A 157 22.50 6.22 -18.58
CA PRO A 157 21.49 5.50 -17.80
C PRO A 157 20.93 6.31 -16.62
N ALA A 158 21.79 6.98 -15.85
CA ALA A 158 21.39 7.80 -14.70
C ALA A 158 20.42 8.92 -15.08
N TYR A 159 20.68 9.60 -16.19
CA TYR A 159 19.84 10.71 -16.65
C TYR A 159 18.54 10.23 -17.30
N ALA A 160 18.53 9.03 -17.90
CA ALA A 160 17.31 8.41 -18.39
C ALA A 160 16.35 8.06 -17.23
N LEU A 161 16.90 7.51 -16.15
CA LEU A 161 16.16 7.25 -14.91
C LEU A 161 15.66 8.55 -14.27
N LEU A 162 16.51 9.59 -14.24
CA LEU A 162 16.15 10.91 -13.74
C LEU A 162 14.99 11.52 -14.53
N ARG A 163 14.98 11.37 -15.86
CA ARG A 163 13.86 11.77 -16.71
C ARG A 163 12.57 11.06 -16.31
N ASN A 164 12.61 9.73 -16.16
CA ASN A 164 11.42 8.95 -15.82
C ASN A 164 10.87 9.39 -14.46
N TRP A 165 11.77 9.60 -13.50
CA TRP A 165 11.43 10.15 -12.20
C TRP A 165 10.78 11.53 -12.30
N VAL A 166 11.28 12.46 -13.13
CA VAL A 166 10.66 13.78 -13.33
C VAL A 166 9.22 13.66 -13.85
N CYS A 167 8.98 12.76 -14.82
CA CYS A 167 7.62 12.51 -15.33
C CYS A 167 6.70 12.02 -14.21
N CYS A 168 7.10 11.01 -13.46
CA CYS A 168 6.30 10.46 -12.36
C CYS A 168 6.13 11.47 -11.21
N ALA A 169 7.16 12.26 -10.89
CA ALA A 169 7.13 13.30 -9.86
C ALA A 169 6.14 14.41 -10.21
N PHE A 170 6.10 14.81 -11.49
CA PHE A 170 5.10 15.75 -11.97
C PHE A 170 3.69 15.19 -11.83
N ASP A 171 3.42 13.98 -12.30
CA ASP A 171 2.08 13.38 -12.22
C ASP A 171 1.59 13.25 -10.77
N TYR A 172 2.49 12.83 -9.88
CA TYR A 172 2.25 12.75 -8.43
C TYR A 172 1.91 14.12 -7.84
N LEU A 173 2.74 15.13 -8.09
CA LEU A 173 2.58 16.46 -7.50
C LEU A 173 1.40 17.24 -8.11
N HIS A 174 1.15 17.06 -9.40
CA HIS A 174 0.00 17.62 -10.10
C HIS A 174 -1.31 17.04 -9.54
N MET A 175 -1.36 15.72 -9.28
CA MET A 175 -2.49 15.09 -8.59
C MET A 175 -2.65 15.63 -7.17
N ALA A 176 -1.58 15.66 -6.38
CA ALA A 176 -1.61 16.15 -5.01
C ALA A 176 -2.10 17.60 -4.90
N THR A 177 -1.79 18.44 -5.90
CA THR A 177 -2.11 19.87 -5.90
C THR A 177 -3.52 20.17 -6.44
N ASN A 178 -3.96 19.44 -7.47
CA ASN A 178 -5.15 19.80 -8.25
C ASN A 178 -6.39 18.94 -7.97
N VAL A 179 -6.32 17.92 -7.10
CA VAL A 179 -7.51 17.18 -6.68
C VAL A 179 -8.41 18.05 -5.80
N LEU A 180 -9.70 18.13 -6.16
CA LEU A 180 -10.69 18.88 -5.38
C LEU A 180 -11.03 18.18 -4.06
N PRO A 181 -11.16 18.90 -2.93
CA PRO A 181 -11.57 18.32 -1.65
C PRO A 181 -12.95 17.63 -1.67
N ILE A 182 -13.82 18.04 -2.60
CA ILE A 182 -15.17 17.49 -2.80
C ILE A 182 -15.12 16.12 -3.49
N ASN A 183 -14.01 15.78 -4.16
CA ASN A 183 -13.87 14.51 -4.83
C ASN A 183 -13.91 13.36 -3.80
N PRO A 184 -14.70 12.29 -4.00
CA PRO A 184 -14.74 11.13 -3.10
C PRO A 184 -13.37 10.47 -2.88
N LEU A 185 -12.45 10.61 -3.83
CA LEU A 185 -11.07 10.11 -3.75
C LEU A 185 -10.14 11.03 -2.96
N ALA A 186 -10.51 12.27 -2.67
CA ALA A 186 -9.62 13.22 -1.98
C ALA A 186 -9.15 12.69 -0.62
N LYS A 187 -10.03 12.02 0.14
CA LYS A 187 -9.65 11.35 1.40
C LYS A 187 -8.68 10.20 1.18
N TYR A 188 -8.93 9.39 0.15
CA TYR A 188 -8.08 8.24 -0.16
C TYR A 188 -6.68 8.69 -0.61
N ILE A 189 -6.62 9.72 -1.45
CA ILE A 189 -5.38 10.35 -1.88
C ILE A 189 -4.67 10.96 -0.67
N ALA A 190 -5.37 11.72 0.18
CA ALA A 190 -4.77 12.26 1.39
C ALA A 190 -4.15 11.19 2.29
N THR A 191 -4.79 10.02 2.45
CA THR A 191 -4.21 8.89 3.20
C THR A 191 -2.99 8.28 2.53
N LEU A 192 -2.95 8.21 1.20
CA LEU A 192 -1.79 7.68 0.47
C LEU A 192 -0.62 8.68 0.43
N LEU A 193 -0.92 9.97 0.41
CA LEU A 193 0.06 11.05 0.44
C LEU A 193 0.48 11.41 1.86
N GLU A 194 -0.24 10.93 2.88
CA GLU A 194 0.13 11.13 4.27
C GLU A 194 1.52 10.54 4.46
N PRO A 195 2.51 11.34 4.90
CA PRO A 195 3.82 10.79 5.17
C PRO A 195 3.62 9.67 6.20
N SER A 196 4.23 8.51 5.95
CA SER A 196 4.37 7.51 6.98
C SER A 196 4.89 8.19 8.23
N LYS A 197 4.32 7.85 9.39
CA LYS A 197 4.69 8.48 10.65
C LYS A 197 6.19 8.30 10.84
N ARG A 198 6.93 9.39 10.62
CA ARG A 198 8.38 9.44 10.82
C ARG A 198 8.63 9.07 12.26
N THR A 199 9.26 7.95 12.49
CA THR A 199 9.90 7.71 13.77
C THR A 199 11.33 8.19 13.68
N PRO A 200 11.71 9.14 14.55
CA PRO A 200 13.08 9.62 14.57
C PRO A 200 14.03 8.45 14.83
N LYS A 201 15.29 8.57 14.39
CA LYS A 201 16.42 7.66 14.68
C LYS A 201 16.59 7.27 16.16
N GLU A 202 15.89 7.98 17.05
CA GLU A 202 15.90 7.85 18.51
C GLU A 202 14.63 7.22 19.10
N ASN A 203 13.58 6.97 18.29
CA ASN A 203 12.42 6.19 18.72
C ASN A 203 12.69 4.72 18.46
N ILE A 204 13.09 4.03 19.52
CA ILE A 204 13.74 2.74 19.41
C ILE A 204 12.82 1.66 19.97
N TRP A 205 11.65 1.50 19.38
CA TRP A 205 10.79 0.37 19.70
C TRP A 205 11.12 -0.81 18.80
N PHE A 206 11.59 -1.91 19.39
CA PHE A 206 11.81 -3.17 18.70
C PHE A 206 10.71 -4.16 19.06
N VAL A 207 10.25 -4.93 18.08
CA VAL A 207 9.37 -6.07 18.33
C VAL A 207 10.17 -7.36 18.32
N ALA A 208 9.99 -8.18 19.33
CA ALA A 208 10.44 -9.56 19.33
C ALA A 208 9.29 -10.48 19.72
N HIS A 209 9.48 -11.76 19.48
CA HIS A 209 8.53 -12.80 19.84
C HIS A 209 9.19 -13.71 20.85
N THR A 210 8.43 -14.11 21.86
CA THR A 210 8.85 -15.20 22.76
C THR A 210 8.88 -16.53 22.00
N GLU A 211 9.43 -17.59 22.60
CA GLU A 211 9.44 -18.93 22.00
C GLU A 211 8.02 -19.43 21.64
N ASP A 212 7.01 -18.96 22.38
CA ASP A 212 5.59 -19.27 22.17
C ASP A 212 4.86 -18.28 21.25
N ASP A 213 5.60 -17.46 20.48
CA ASP A 213 5.05 -16.52 19.49
C ASP A 213 4.23 -15.36 20.10
N VAL A 214 4.43 -15.06 21.39
CA VAL A 214 3.84 -13.87 22.02
C VAL A 214 4.68 -12.64 21.64
N PRO A 215 4.12 -11.63 20.95
CA PRO A 215 4.84 -10.41 20.63
C PRO A 215 5.05 -9.56 21.88
N PHE A 216 6.22 -8.93 21.95
CA PHE A 216 6.54 -7.92 22.96
C PHE A 216 7.42 -6.83 22.36
N TYR A 217 7.30 -5.63 22.90
CA TYR A 217 7.88 -4.40 22.36
C TYR A 217 8.87 -3.84 23.37
N TYR A 218 10.07 -3.51 22.92
CA TYR A 218 11.13 -2.99 23.77
C TYR A 218 11.54 -1.60 23.34
N ASN A 219 11.54 -0.66 24.27
CA ASN A 219 12.08 0.68 24.04
C ASN A 219 13.54 0.73 24.48
N ARG A 220 14.48 0.92 23.55
CA ARG A 220 15.92 1.02 23.92
C ARG A 220 16.24 2.27 24.75
N HIS A 221 15.47 3.35 24.62
CA HIS A 221 15.71 4.58 25.36
C HIS A 221 15.31 4.44 26.83
N SER A 222 14.09 3.98 27.10
CA SER A 222 13.63 3.73 28.48
C SER A 222 14.13 2.40 29.06
N GLN A 223 14.61 1.49 28.22
CA GLN A 223 14.99 0.12 28.56
C GLN A 223 13.83 -0.70 29.16
N GLU A 224 12.61 -0.43 28.68
CA GLU A 224 11.39 -1.06 29.16
C GLU A 224 10.81 -1.99 28.09
N CYS A 225 10.23 -3.11 28.55
CA CYS A 225 9.43 -4.00 27.72
C CYS A 225 7.95 -3.77 28.02
N VAL A 226 7.13 -3.71 26.96
CA VAL A 226 5.68 -3.69 27.05
C VAL A 226 5.11 -4.77 26.14
N LEU A 227 3.91 -5.26 26.47
CA LEU A 227 3.28 -6.34 25.71
C LEU A 227 2.25 -5.80 24.69
N ASP A 228 1.76 -4.59 24.90
CA ASP A 228 0.86 -3.90 23.96
C ASP A 228 1.66 -3.07 22.96
N GLU A 229 1.18 -3.02 21.72
CA GLU A 229 1.79 -2.22 20.67
C GLU A 229 1.73 -0.73 21.06
N PRO A 230 2.89 -0.07 21.22
CA PRO A 230 2.93 1.37 21.51
C PRO A 230 2.26 2.20 20.40
N GLU A 231 1.63 3.32 20.76
CA GLU A 231 0.96 4.22 19.78
C GLU A 231 1.95 4.82 18.75
N ASP A 232 3.22 4.89 19.11
CA ASP A 232 4.34 5.36 18.31
C ASP A 232 5.24 4.23 17.77
N PHE A 233 4.74 2.99 17.76
CA PHE A 233 5.47 1.85 17.22
C PHE A 233 5.60 1.91 15.70
N ASP A 234 6.84 1.87 15.21
CA ASP A 234 7.17 1.75 13.80
C ASP A 234 7.95 0.48 13.46
N GLY A 235 8.44 -0.23 14.48
CA GLY A 235 9.49 -1.24 14.38
C GLY A 235 9.10 -2.53 13.65
N ALA A 236 7.90 -2.60 13.05
CA ALA A 236 7.34 -3.79 12.43
C ALA A 236 8.21 -4.37 11.29
N ARG A 237 9.04 -3.53 10.66
CA ARG A 237 9.93 -3.91 9.54
C ARG A 237 11.42 -3.84 9.88
N VAL A 238 11.78 -3.46 11.11
CA VAL A 238 13.18 -3.37 11.54
C VAL A 238 13.67 -4.78 11.85
N LEU A 239 14.76 -5.18 11.20
CA LEU A 239 15.46 -6.39 11.61
C LEU A 239 16.11 -6.14 12.98
N VAL A 240 15.63 -6.82 14.01
CA VAL A 240 16.20 -6.71 15.35
C VAL A 240 17.58 -7.39 15.35
N PRO A 241 18.67 -6.68 15.67
CA PRO A 241 19.98 -7.29 15.80
C PRO A 241 19.99 -8.30 16.96
N ARG A 242 20.69 -9.44 16.79
CA ARG A 242 20.74 -10.52 17.80
C ARG A 242 21.16 -10.08 19.20
N PHE A 243 22.02 -9.08 19.32
CA PHE A 243 22.42 -8.54 20.64
C PHE A 243 21.29 -7.78 21.34
N MET A 244 20.39 -7.15 20.56
CA MET A 244 19.20 -6.49 21.09
C MET A 244 18.18 -7.51 21.53
N GLU A 245 17.98 -8.60 20.78
CA GLU A 245 17.09 -9.70 21.19
C GLU A 245 17.49 -10.26 22.56
N LEU A 246 18.80 -10.42 22.82
CA LEU A 246 19.30 -10.86 24.12
C LEU A 246 19.00 -9.85 25.24
N GLN A 247 19.21 -8.55 24.99
CA GLN A 247 18.86 -7.51 25.97
C GLN A 247 17.36 -7.47 26.25
N MET A 248 16.54 -7.57 25.21
CA MET A 248 15.08 -7.60 25.29
C MET A 248 14.60 -8.79 26.14
N LEU A 249 15.20 -9.96 25.91
CA LEU A 249 14.95 -11.16 26.72
C LEU A 249 15.39 -10.96 28.17
N ASP A 250 16.55 -10.36 28.43
CA ASP A 250 17.02 -10.10 29.80
C ASP A 250 16.07 -9.16 30.55
N VAL A 251 15.59 -8.08 29.91
CA VAL A 251 14.59 -7.16 30.50
C VAL A 251 13.27 -7.88 30.76
N LEU A 252 12.78 -8.66 29.80
CA LEU A 252 11.57 -9.47 29.95
C LEU A 252 11.71 -10.47 31.11
N MET A 253 12.85 -11.14 31.21
CA MET A 253 13.10 -12.16 32.23
C MET A 253 13.27 -11.54 33.63
N GLY A 254 13.81 -10.32 33.69
CA GLY A 254 13.97 -9.53 34.91
C GLY A 254 12.67 -9.10 35.57
N ASP A 255 11.58 -8.93 34.80
CA ASP A 255 10.27 -8.51 35.31
C ASP A 255 9.32 -9.69 35.55
N ALA A 256 9.00 -9.97 36.82
CA ALA A 256 8.09 -11.05 37.20
C ALA A 256 6.63 -10.80 36.78
N ASN A 257 6.19 -9.54 36.72
CA ASN A 257 4.82 -9.20 36.35
C ASN A 257 4.63 -9.36 34.84
N LEU A 258 5.59 -8.86 34.04
CA LEU A 258 5.56 -9.01 32.59
C LEU A 258 5.56 -10.49 32.18
N ARG A 259 6.36 -11.33 32.84
CA ARG A 259 6.35 -12.78 32.61
C ARG A 259 5.01 -13.45 32.92
N ALA A 260 4.36 -13.06 34.02
CA ALA A 260 3.04 -13.58 34.35
C ALA A 260 2.00 -13.21 33.29
N GLU A 261 2.08 -11.98 32.76
CA GLU A 261 1.18 -11.51 31.72
C GLU A 261 1.46 -12.16 30.35
N VAL A 262 2.73 -12.42 30.01
CA VAL A 262 3.10 -13.23 28.84
C VAL A 262 2.45 -14.61 28.89
N GLU A 263 2.45 -15.29 30.04
CA GLU A 263 1.81 -16.60 30.18
C GLU A 263 0.29 -16.52 29.99
N VAL A 264 -0.35 -15.45 30.46
CA VAL A 264 -1.78 -15.21 30.20
C VAL A 264 -2.03 -15.02 28.70
N ARG A 265 -1.23 -14.21 28.01
CA ARG A 265 -1.35 -13.96 26.57
C ARG A 265 -1.04 -15.21 25.74
N ARG A 266 -0.06 -16.01 26.16
CA ARG A 266 0.25 -17.32 25.59
C ARG A 266 -0.96 -18.24 25.63
N HIS A 267 -1.60 -18.38 26.79
CA HIS A 267 -2.82 -19.18 26.91
C HIS A 267 -3.95 -18.65 26.01
N LEU A 268 -4.11 -17.34 25.88
CA LEU A 268 -5.09 -16.76 24.96
C LEU A 268 -4.78 -17.08 23.49
N LEU A 269 -3.51 -16.99 23.07
CA LEU A 269 -3.06 -17.35 21.73
C LEU A 269 -3.23 -18.85 21.45
N GLU A 270 -2.92 -19.72 22.41
CA GLU A 270 -3.16 -21.15 22.34
C GLU A 270 -4.67 -21.44 22.17
N MET A 271 -5.52 -20.80 22.98
CA MET A 271 -6.97 -20.92 22.86
C MET A 271 -7.51 -20.37 21.53
N ALA A 272 -6.91 -19.30 20.98
CA ALA A 272 -7.27 -18.77 19.67
C ALA A 272 -6.87 -19.73 18.54
N ARG A 273 -5.65 -20.27 18.57
CA ARG A 273 -5.19 -21.34 17.65
C ARG A 273 -6.08 -22.58 17.75
N ASP A 274 -6.58 -22.91 18.93
CA ASP A 274 -7.53 -24.00 19.14
C ASP A 274 -8.94 -23.68 18.64
N LYS A 275 -9.40 -22.42 18.74
CA LYS A 275 -10.66 -21.96 18.11
C LYS A 275 -10.65 -22.17 16.61
N ASP A 276 -9.50 -21.90 15.96
CA ASP A 276 -9.27 -22.14 14.54
C ASP A 276 -9.00 -23.62 14.17
N ASN A 277 -9.08 -24.51 15.16
CA ASN A 277 -8.99 -25.96 15.00
C ASN A 277 -10.28 -26.67 15.46
N ALA A 278 -11.42 -25.98 15.32
CA ALA A 278 -12.71 -26.54 15.66
C ALA A 278 -13.06 -27.73 14.75
N TRP A 279 -13.40 -28.84 15.37
CA TRP A 279 -14.05 -29.97 14.72
C TRP A 279 -15.54 -29.92 15.02
N VAL A 280 -16.37 -30.15 14.01
CA VAL A 280 -17.81 -30.27 14.19
C VAL A 280 -18.17 -31.74 14.28
N GLU A 281 -18.71 -32.15 15.41
CA GLU A 281 -19.28 -33.49 15.61
C GLU A 281 -20.68 -33.56 15.00
N CYS A 282 -20.83 -34.45 14.03
CA CYS A 282 -22.08 -34.72 13.33
C CYS A 282 -22.54 -36.15 13.59
N TYR A 283 -23.84 -36.38 13.43
CA TYR A 283 -24.45 -37.69 13.54
C TYR A 283 -25.10 -38.07 12.22
N ASP A 284 -24.66 -39.17 11.62
CA ASP A 284 -25.32 -39.74 10.44
C ASP A 284 -26.44 -40.69 10.88
N TYR A 285 -27.68 -40.30 10.57
CA TYR A 285 -28.86 -41.07 10.94
C TYR A 285 -29.02 -42.38 10.17
N ILE A 286 -28.38 -42.52 9.01
CA ILE A 286 -28.44 -43.72 8.16
C ILE A 286 -27.52 -44.80 8.74
N THR A 287 -26.25 -44.45 8.94
CA THR A 287 -25.23 -45.38 9.46
C THR A 287 -25.20 -45.48 10.98
N LYS A 288 -25.96 -44.62 11.68
CA LYS A 288 -25.99 -44.49 13.16
C LYS A 288 -24.62 -44.17 13.77
N ALA A 289 -23.69 -43.65 12.96
CA ALA A 289 -22.32 -43.35 13.37
C ALA A 289 -22.11 -41.84 13.52
N ARG A 290 -21.15 -41.48 14.40
CA ARG A 290 -20.64 -40.11 14.48
C ARG A 290 -19.55 -39.92 13.45
N TYR A 291 -19.52 -38.74 12.85
CA TYR A 291 -18.42 -38.30 12.02
C TYR A 291 -18.05 -36.87 12.39
N TYR A 292 -16.79 -36.51 12.17
CA TYR A 292 -16.23 -35.24 12.55
C TYR A 292 -15.71 -34.59 11.28
N TYR A 293 -16.08 -33.35 11.05
CA TYR A 293 -15.53 -32.59 9.93
C TYR A 293 -14.98 -31.25 10.41
N SER A 294 -13.87 -30.83 9.83
CA SER A 294 -13.28 -29.51 10.05
C SER A 294 -13.31 -28.76 8.72
N LEU A 295 -14.06 -27.67 8.68
CA LEU A 295 -14.18 -26.83 7.49
C LEU A 295 -12.85 -26.14 7.15
N GLN A 296 -12.14 -25.66 8.16
CA GLN A 296 -10.84 -24.99 8.00
C GLN A 296 -9.76 -25.94 7.49
N ARG A 297 -9.75 -27.19 7.96
CA ARG A 297 -8.80 -28.21 7.50
C ARG A 297 -9.25 -28.95 6.23
N LEU A 298 -10.48 -28.71 5.78
CA LEU A 298 -11.15 -29.46 4.69
C LEU A 298 -11.03 -30.99 4.85
N LYS A 299 -11.12 -31.47 6.11
CA LYS A 299 -10.95 -32.88 6.47
C LYS A 299 -12.19 -33.45 7.11
N LEU A 300 -12.42 -34.73 6.82
CA LEU A 300 -13.47 -35.54 7.42
C LEU A 300 -12.85 -36.77 8.08
N SER A 301 -13.32 -37.10 9.27
CA SER A 301 -12.88 -38.24 10.07
C SER A 301 -14.08 -38.99 10.62
N TYR A 302 -14.01 -40.32 10.62
CA TYR A 302 -15.01 -41.20 11.24
C TYR A 302 -14.61 -41.64 12.65
N SER A 303 -13.40 -41.28 13.10
CA SER A 303 -12.93 -41.43 14.47
C SER A 303 -12.82 -40.07 15.15
N ARG A 304 -12.98 -40.03 16.49
CA ARG A 304 -12.91 -38.79 17.27
C ARG A 304 -11.49 -38.19 17.15
N PRO A 305 -11.36 -36.96 16.61
CA PRO A 305 -10.07 -36.28 16.49
C PRO A 305 -9.50 -35.98 17.88
N ASN A 306 -8.17 -36.00 18.00
CA ASN A 306 -7.47 -35.56 19.21
C ASN A 306 -7.41 -34.02 19.27
N SER A 307 -8.57 -33.39 19.32
CA SER A 307 -8.75 -31.94 19.48
C SER A 307 -9.58 -31.68 20.72
N ARG A 308 -9.18 -30.66 21.50
CA ARG A 308 -9.94 -30.19 22.66
C ARG A 308 -11.18 -29.40 22.26
N ASN A 309 -11.21 -28.86 21.03
CA ASN A 309 -12.28 -28.02 20.52
C ASN A 309 -13.21 -28.79 19.56
N ILE A 310 -14.13 -29.57 20.12
CA ILE A 310 -15.18 -30.27 19.37
C ILE A 310 -16.53 -29.63 19.66
N ILE A 311 -17.14 -29.06 18.62
CA ILE A 311 -18.41 -28.36 18.66
C ILE A 311 -19.50 -29.29 18.13
N LYS A 312 -20.68 -29.32 18.76
CA LYS A 312 -21.81 -30.10 18.23
C LYS A 312 -22.36 -29.47 16.95
N ALA A 313 -22.75 -30.29 15.98
CA ALA A 313 -23.40 -29.87 14.74
C ALA A 313 -24.57 -28.89 14.97
N GLU A 314 -25.36 -29.13 16.01
CA GLU A 314 -26.50 -28.29 16.38
C GLU A 314 -26.08 -26.86 16.73
N THR A 315 -24.90 -26.67 17.31
CA THR A 315 -24.39 -25.36 17.73
C THR A 315 -23.55 -24.66 16.66
N SER A 316 -23.16 -25.36 15.59
CA SER A 316 -22.31 -24.81 14.52
C SER A 316 -23.11 -23.95 13.53
N PRO A 317 -22.81 -22.63 13.40
CA PRO A 317 -23.47 -21.78 12.42
C PRO A 317 -23.19 -22.22 10.98
N ALA A 318 -21.96 -22.63 10.68
CA ALA A 318 -21.55 -23.10 9.36
C ALA A 318 -22.31 -24.38 8.96
N TYR A 319 -22.43 -25.34 9.87
CA TYR A 319 -23.19 -26.57 9.60
C TYR A 319 -24.68 -26.28 9.34
N ARG A 320 -25.29 -25.42 10.16
CA ARG A 320 -26.69 -24.98 9.97
C ARG A 320 -26.88 -24.35 8.58
N SER A 321 -25.95 -23.53 8.12
CA SER A 321 -26.00 -22.92 6.78
C SER A 321 -25.94 -23.95 5.67
N VAL A 322 -25.07 -24.97 5.77
CA VAL A 322 -24.99 -26.06 4.78
C VAL A 322 -26.30 -26.84 4.70
N ILE A 323 -26.90 -27.19 5.84
CA ILE A 323 -28.19 -27.89 5.87
C ILE A 323 -29.30 -27.04 5.24
N ARG A 324 -29.32 -25.72 5.50
CA ARG A 324 -30.27 -24.80 4.85
C ARG A 324 -30.11 -24.80 3.33
N ILE A 325 -28.87 -24.71 2.82
CA ILE A 325 -28.60 -24.75 1.38
C ILE A 325 -29.05 -26.07 0.77
N GLN A 326 -28.71 -27.21 1.38
CA GLN A 326 -29.12 -28.53 0.92
C GLN A 326 -30.65 -28.67 0.91
N SER A 327 -31.33 -28.17 1.94
CA SER A 327 -32.80 -28.20 2.02
C SER A 327 -33.45 -27.32 0.93
N ALA A 328 -32.89 -26.14 0.66
CA ALA A 328 -33.37 -25.25 -0.39
C ALA A 328 -33.18 -25.87 -1.79
N TYR A 329 -32.04 -26.52 -2.04
CA TYR A 329 -31.78 -27.24 -3.28
C TYR A 329 -32.76 -28.41 -3.49
N ARG A 330 -32.96 -29.27 -2.48
CA ARG A 330 -33.93 -30.38 -2.54
C ARG A 330 -35.35 -29.88 -2.77
N ARG A 331 -35.74 -28.78 -2.12
CA ARG A 331 -37.05 -28.13 -2.33
C ARG A 331 -37.22 -27.68 -3.78
N ARG A 332 -36.20 -27.05 -4.37
CA ARG A 332 -36.22 -26.62 -5.77
C ARG A 332 -36.39 -27.80 -6.73
N GLN A 333 -35.60 -28.86 -6.57
CA GLN A 333 -35.74 -30.08 -7.39
C GLN A 333 -37.12 -30.72 -7.26
N ALA A 334 -37.65 -30.81 -6.04
CA ALA A 334 -39.00 -31.34 -5.83
C ALA A 334 -40.08 -30.49 -6.51
N GLN A 335 -39.95 -29.16 -6.48
CA GLN A 335 -40.85 -28.24 -7.17
C GLN A 335 -40.78 -28.39 -8.69
N GLU A 336 -39.58 -28.52 -9.26
CA GLU A 336 -39.38 -28.78 -10.69
C GLU A 336 -40.08 -30.07 -11.12
N LEU A 337 -39.87 -31.17 -10.38
CA LEU A 337 -40.52 -32.46 -10.67
C LEU A 337 -42.05 -32.43 -10.52
N VAL A 338 -42.58 -31.69 -9.54
CA VAL A 338 -44.03 -31.48 -9.40
C VAL A 338 -44.58 -30.66 -10.56
N ASN A 339 -43.87 -29.62 -10.98
CA ASN A 339 -44.27 -28.77 -12.11
C ASN A 339 -44.28 -29.54 -13.42
N GLU A 340 -43.28 -30.38 -13.67
CA GLU A 340 -43.24 -31.30 -14.81
C GLU A 340 -44.41 -32.29 -14.80
N LYS A 341 -44.69 -32.92 -13.66
CA LYS A 341 -45.84 -33.84 -13.53
C LYS A 341 -47.17 -33.12 -13.75
N ARG A 342 -47.33 -31.89 -13.24
CA ARG A 342 -48.52 -31.06 -13.49
C ARG A 342 -48.65 -30.68 -14.97
N ALA A 343 -47.55 -30.35 -15.64
CA ALA A 343 -47.55 -30.05 -17.07
C ALA A 343 -47.95 -31.28 -17.91
N LYS A 344 -47.37 -32.45 -17.63
CA LYS A 344 -47.76 -33.72 -18.27
C LYS A 344 -49.23 -34.07 -18.02
N CYS A 345 -49.72 -33.86 -16.80
CA CYS A 345 -51.12 -34.12 -16.46
C CYS A 345 -52.11 -33.15 -17.13
N LYS A 346 -51.68 -31.91 -17.44
CA LYS A 346 -52.46 -30.97 -18.26
C LYS A 346 -52.49 -31.34 -19.74
N GLN A 347 -51.49 -32.06 -20.25
CA GLN A 347 -51.41 -32.51 -21.65
C GLN A 347 -52.09 -33.86 -21.91
N MET A 348 -52.43 -34.63 -20.87
CA MET A 348 -53.20 -35.87 -21.07
C MET A 348 -54.67 -35.56 -21.41
N PRO A 349 -55.27 -36.22 -22.41
CA PRO A 349 -56.66 -36.04 -22.75
C PRO A 349 -57.54 -36.41 -21.56
N ARG A 350 -58.37 -35.47 -21.11
CA ARG A 350 -59.39 -35.75 -20.10
C ARG A 350 -60.44 -36.63 -20.75
N PHE A 351 -60.52 -37.89 -20.36
CA PHE A 351 -61.67 -38.72 -20.71
C PHE A 351 -62.90 -38.10 -20.04
N GLN A 352 -63.75 -37.46 -20.84
CA GLN A 352 -65.09 -37.09 -20.40
C GLN A 352 -65.80 -38.40 -20.06
N THR A 353 -66.12 -38.59 -18.78
CA THR A 353 -67.07 -39.62 -18.36
C THR A 353 -68.37 -39.37 -19.11
N ARG A 354 -68.65 -40.20 -20.12
CA ARG A 354 -69.96 -40.23 -20.77
C ARG A 354 -71.00 -40.50 -19.69
N HIS A 355 -71.98 -39.61 -19.60
CA HIS A 355 -73.18 -39.79 -18.81
C HIS A 355 -73.79 -41.17 -19.13
N PHE A 356 -73.68 -42.11 -18.19
CA PHE A 356 -74.66 -43.17 -18.05
C PHE A 356 -75.71 -42.62 -17.11
N PHE A 357 -76.81 -42.11 -17.67
CA PHE A 357 -78.19 -42.32 -17.24
C PHE A 357 -79.11 -41.73 -18.30
#